data_AF-A0A7V9L0S4-F1
#
_entry.id   AF-A0A7V9L0S4-F1
#
_cell.length_a   1.000
_cell.length_b   1.000
_cell.length_c   1.000
_cell.angle_alpha   90.00
_cell.angle_beta   90.00
_cell.angle_gamma   90.00
#
_symmetry.space_group_name_H-M   'P 1'
#
loop_
_entity.id
_entity.type
_entity.pdbx_description
1 polymer ?
#
loop_
_entity_poly.entity_id
_entity_poly.type
_entity_poly.pdbx_seq_one_letter_code
_entity_poly.pdbx_strand_id
1 'polypeptide(L)'
;MSTRSCPDWPTLVEVAPDLHFKHYTVGEAHLPGEVLVNLPDIPLEAVAICADLEHNVFNPSHTDPRIAAALTETHWYDLREWTVRTRQP
;
A
#
# COMPACT_ATOMS: atom_id res chain seq x y z
N MET A 1 21.61 -2.80 -3.65
CA MET A 1 20.16 -2.82 -3.90
C MET A 1 19.51 -3.28 -2.62
N SER A 2 19.10 -2.33 -1.78
CA SER A 2 18.54 -2.68 -0.46
C SER A 2 17.22 -3.42 -0.67
N THR A 3 17.03 -4.48 0.10
CA THR A 3 15.85 -5.33 0.13
C THR A 3 14.59 -4.48 0.30
N ARG A 4 13.82 -4.27 -0.78
CA ARG A 4 12.58 -3.48 -0.81
C ARG A 4 11.41 -4.17 -0.09
N SER A 5 11.63 -5.34 0.50
CA SER A 5 10.61 -6.03 1.28
C SER A 5 10.32 -5.26 2.56
N CYS A 6 9.05 -5.20 2.95
CA CYS A 6 8.64 -4.56 4.19
C CYS A 6 9.36 -5.20 5.40
N PRO A 7 9.87 -4.42 6.38
CA PRO A 7 10.50 -4.98 7.58
C PRO A 7 9.51 -5.77 8.45
N ASP A 8 8.22 -5.44 8.38
CA ASP A 8 7.14 -6.16 9.08
C ASP A 8 6.70 -7.43 8.34
N TRP A 9 7.41 -7.82 7.29
CA TRP A 9 7.08 -8.99 6.46
C TRP A 9 6.69 -10.25 7.25
N PRO A 10 7.42 -10.66 8.31
CA PRO A 10 7.02 -11.84 9.09
C PRO A 10 5.60 -11.76 9.65
N THR A 11 5.22 -10.61 10.20
CA THR A 11 3.87 -10.37 10.72
C THR A 11 2.84 -10.26 9.60
N LEU A 12 3.21 -9.65 8.47
CA LEU A 12 2.32 -9.53 7.32
C LEU A 12 1.97 -10.89 6.71
N VAL A 13 2.92 -11.83 6.67
CA VAL A 13 2.68 -13.21 6.22
C VAL A 13 1.71 -13.95 7.13
N GLU A 14 1.79 -13.75 8.45
CA GLU A 14 0.84 -14.36 9.38
C GLU A 14 -0.59 -13.83 9.18
N VAL A 15 -0.73 -12.56 8.79
CA VAL A 15 -2.01 -11.89 8.65
C VAL A 15 -2.65 -12.14 7.28
N ALA A 16 -1.86 -12.08 6.22
CA ALA A 16 -2.26 -12.22 4.82
C ALA A 16 -1.13 -12.91 4.02
N PRO A 17 -1.03 -14.25 4.08
CA PRO A 17 0.09 -15.01 3.50
C PRO A 17 0.16 -14.93 1.97
N ASP A 18 -0.94 -14.61 1.31
CA ASP A 18 -1.03 -14.53 -0.15
C ASP A 18 -0.56 -13.17 -0.71
N LEU A 19 -0.31 -12.18 0.16
CA LEU A 19 0.12 -10.83 -0.24
C LEU A 19 1.64 -10.67 -0.12
N HIS A 20 2.25 -9.94 -1.05
CA HIS A 20 3.69 -9.68 -1.10
C HIS A 20 4.02 -8.19 -0.95
N PHE A 21 3.98 -7.71 0.30
CA PHE A 21 4.25 -6.31 0.61
C PHE A 21 5.68 -5.87 0.34
N LYS A 22 5.82 -4.81 -0.47
CA LYS A 22 7.09 -4.13 -0.75
C LYS A 22 6.92 -2.62 -0.59
N HIS A 23 8.03 -1.93 -0.38
CA HIS A 23 8.08 -0.47 -0.33
C HIS A 23 8.40 0.12 -1.70
N TYR A 24 7.55 1.04 -2.13
CA TYR A 24 7.64 1.75 -3.39
C TYR A 24 7.62 3.27 -3.17
N THR A 25 8.20 4.01 -4.12
CA THR A 25 7.87 5.42 -4.29
C THR A 25 6.50 5.59 -4.93
N VAL A 26 5.92 6.78 -4.81
CA VAL A 26 4.65 7.12 -5.48
C VAL A 26 4.76 6.92 -6.99
N GLY A 27 5.90 7.31 -7.58
CA GLY A 27 6.17 7.12 -9.01
C GLY A 27 6.33 5.65 -9.42
N GLU A 28 6.92 4.80 -8.57
CA GLU A 28 7.05 3.35 -8.83
C GLU A 28 5.72 2.60 -8.69
N ALA A 29 4.85 3.03 -7.77
CA ALA A 29 3.58 2.36 -7.50
C ALA A 29 2.51 2.58 -8.57
N HIS A 30 2.73 3.51 -9.51
CA HIS A 30 1.78 3.86 -10.57
C HIS A 30 0.35 4.06 -10.04
N LEU A 31 0.22 4.84 -8.96
CA LEU A 31 -1.06 5.08 -8.29
C LEU A 31 -2.12 5.67 -9.23
N PRO A 32 -3.43 5.49 -8.93
CA PRO A 32 -4.50 6.09 -9.71
C PRO A 32 -4.30 7.60 -9.91
N GLY A 33 -4.58 8.10 -11.11
CA GLY A 33 -4.36 9.52 -11.44
C GLY A 33 -5.12 10.49 -10.52
N GLU A 34 -6.30 10.10 -10.04
CA GLU A 34 -7.10 10.85 -9.05
C GLU A 34 -6.38 11.04 -7.71
N VAL A 35 -5.61 10.04 -7.26
CA VAL A 35 -4.80 10.13 -6.03
C VAL A 35 -3.68 11.14 -6.20
N LEU A 36 -3.04 11.16 -7.37
CA LEU A 36 -1.94 12.08 -7.68
C LEU A 36 -2.43 13.54 -7.80
N VAL A 37 -3.61 13.75 -8.40
CA VAL A 37 -4.22 15.09 -8.51
C VAL A 37 -4.55 15.68 -7.14
N ASN A 38 -4.97 14.84 -6.19
CA ASN A 38 -5.33 15.27 -4.84
C ASN A 38 -4.12 15.46 -3.91
N LEU A 39 -2.89 15.12 -4.36
CA LEU A 39 -1.67 15.18 -3.57
C LEU A 39 -0.53 15.94 -4.29
N PRO A 40 -0.75 17.20 -4.71
CA PRO A 40 0.22 17.95 -5.54
C PRO A 40 1.55 18.24 -4.85
N ASP A 41 1.59 18.23 -3.52
CA ASP A 41 2.77 18.55 -2.71
C ASP A 41 3.63 17.31 -2.35
N ILE A 42 3.26 16.11 -2.82
CA ILE A 42 4.03 14.88 -2.55
C ILE A 42 4.96 14.61 -3.73
N PRO A 43 6.30 14.62 -3.54
CA PRO A 43 7.24 14.30 -4.60
C PRO A 43 7.06 12.86 -5.08
N LEU A 44 7.04 12.61 -6.39
CA LEU A 44 6.88 11.26 -6.96
C LEU A 44 8.00 10.29 -6.53
N GLU A 45 9.19 10.83 -6.29
CA GLU A 45 10.37 10.11 -5.80
C GLU A 45 10.40 9.93 -4.28
N ALA A 46 9.44 10.52 -3.56
CA ALA A 46 9.25 10.22 -2.15
C ALA A 46 8.73 8.78 -2.00
N VAL A 47 9.52 7.96 -1.32
CA VAL A 47 9.12 6.64 -0.81
C VAL A 47 8.10 6.86 0.29
N ALA A 48 6.92 6.23 0.19
CA ALA A 48 6.11 5.90 1.38
C ALA A 48 4.84 5.14 1.02
N ILE A 49 4.90 4.15 0.13
CA ILE A 49 3.81 3.17 0.08
C ILE A 49 4.35 1.78 0.31
N CYS A 50 3.79 1.10 1.31
CA CYS A 50 3.96 -0.31 1.52
C CYS A 50 2.75 -1.01 0.91
N ALA A 51 2.94 -1.72 -0.18
CA ALA A 51 1.82 -2.30 -0.91
C ALA A 51 2.14 -3.64 -1.56
N ASP A 52 1.09 -4.41 -1.77
CA ASP A 52 0.99 -5.40 -2.81
C ASP A 52 0.26 -4.77 -4.00
N LEU A 53 0.98 -4.49 -5.09
CA LEU A 53 0.43 -3.83 -6.27
C LEU A 53 -0.45 -4.77 -7.12
N GLU A 54 -0.31 -6.08 -6.96
CA GLU A 54 -1.09 -7.06 -7.73
C GLU A 54 -2.54 -7.12 -7.23
N HIS A 55 -2.72 -7.07 -5.91
CA HIS A 55 -4.03 -7.09 -5.27
C HIS A 55 -4.56 -5.69 -4.92
N ASN A 56 -3.79 -4.62 -5.19
CA ASN A 56 -4.08 -3.24 -4.80
C ASN A 56 -4.33 -3.11 -3.29
N VAL A 57 -3.51 -3.78 -2.48
CA VAL A 57 -3.62 -3.75 -1.01
C VAL A 57 -2.43 -2.98 -0.44
N PHE A 58 -2.69 -1.98 0.41
CA PHE A 58 -1.64 -1.23 1.08
C PHE A 58 -1.63 -1.48 2.60
N ASN A 59 -0.44 -1.44 3.19
CA ASN A 59 -0.26 -1.47 4.63
C ASN A 59 -0.21 -0.02 5.16
N PRO A 60 -1.24 0.45 5.89
CA PRO A 60 -1.32 1.82 6.39
C PRO A 60 -0.21 2.16 7.38
N SER A 61 0.34 1.17 8.11
CA SER A 61 1.40 1.41 9.10
C SER A 61 2.68 1.95 8.48
N HIS A 62 2.92 1.62 7.20
CA HIS A 62 4.11 2.00 6.44
C HIS A 62 3.76 2.81 5.18
N THR A 63 2.60 3.46 5.16
CA THR A 63 2.16 4.32 4.08
C THR A 63 1.90 5.73 4.60
N ASP A 64 2.27 6.77 3.85
CA ASP A 64 1.98 8.16 4.25
C ASP A 64 0.45 8.31 4.49
N PRO A 65 0.02 8.87 5.63
CA PRO A 65 -1.41 8.99 5.94
C PRO A 65 -2.24 9.71 4.88
N ARG A 66 -1.66 10.67 4.16
CA ARG A 66 -2.32 11.40 3.07
C ARG A 66 -2.53 10.51 1.85
N ILE A 67 -1.54 9.66 1.53
CA ILE A 67 -1.66 8.65 0.47
C ILE A 67 -2.69 7.60 0.87
N ALA A 68 -2.61 7.08 2.10
CA ALA A 68 -3.56 6.10 2.62
C ALA A 68 -5.01 6.61 2.54
N ALA A 69 -5.25 7.84 2.98
CA ALA A 69 -6.57 8.46 2.89
C ALA A 69 -7.08 8.57 1.45
N ALA A 70 -6.23 9.01 0.51
CA ALA A 70 -6.58 9.11 -0.89
C ALA A 70 -6.85 7.73 -1.52
N LEU A 71 -6.08 6.70 -1.18
CA LEU A 71 -6.27 5.34 -1.69
C LEU A 71 -7.60 4.72 -1.24
N THR A 72 -8.05 5.01 -0.01
CA THR A 72 -9.35 4.56 0.52
C THR A 72 -10.54 5.09 -0.30
N GLU A 73 -10.37 6.17 -1.06
CA GLU A 73 -11.41 6.69 -1.97
C GLU A 73 -11.40 5.99 -3.35
N THR A 74 -10.52 5.02 -3.56
CA THR A 74 -10.33 4.31 -4.83
C THR A 74 -10.67 2.81 -4.73
N HIS A 75 -10.23 2.01 -5.70
CA HIS A 75 -10.36 0.55 -5.70
C HIS A 75 -9.33 -0.17 -4.81
N TRP A 76 -8.44 0.57 -4.14
CA TRP A 76 -7.43 0.02 -3.26
C TRP A 76 -7.99 -0.36 -1.90
N TYR A 77 -7.38 -1.36 -1.26
CA TYR A 77 -7.79 -1.85 0.04
C TYR A 77 -6.73 -1.59 1.11
N ASP A 78 -7.20 -1.12 2.27
CA ASP A 78 -6.40 -1.19 3.49
C ASP A 78 -6.22 -2.66 3.89
N LEU A 79 -4.99 -3.07 4.23
CA LEU A 79 -4.70 -4.43 4.68
C LEU A 79 -5.65 -4.92 5.78
N ARG A 80 -6.02 -4.05 6.72
CA ARG A 80 -6.94 -4.39 7.81
C ARG A 80 -8.34 -4.70 7.26
N GLU A 81 -8.82 -3.92 6.29
CA GLU A 81 -10.09 -4.19 5.61
C GLU A 81 -10.01 -5.50 4.81
N TRP A 82 -8.96 -5.68 4.02
CA TRP A 82 -8.74 -6.87 3.20
C TRP A 82 -8.84 -8.15 4.03
N THR A 83 -8.17 -8.19 5.17
CA THR A 83 -8.15 -9.37 6.06
C THR A 83 -9.51 -9.68 6.67
N VAL A 84 -10.39 -8.69 6.86
CA VAL A 84 -11.75 -8.92 7.33
C VAL A 84 -12.60 -9.52 6.21
N ARG A 85 -12.44 -9.05 4.98
CA ARG A 85 -13.25 -9.47 3.82
C ARG A 85 -12.87 -10.86 3.31
N THR A 86 -11.58 -11.18 3.24
CA THR A 86 -11.10 -12.50 2.77
C THR A 86 -11.28 -13.62 3.79
N ARG A 87 -11.57 -13.28 5.06
CA ARG A 87 -11.89 -14.25 6.12
C ARG A 87 -13.37 -14.60 6.21
N GLN A 88 -14.25 -14.02 5.37
CA GLN A 88 -15.64 -14.46 5.31
C GLN A 88 -15.75 -15.79 4.53
N PRO A 89 -16.38 -16.82 5.11
CA PRO A 89 -16.54 -18.14 4.49
C PRO A 89 -17.50 -18.13 3.30
#